data_AF-A0A8S3DES1-F1
#
_entry.id   AF-A0A8S3DES1-F1
#
_cell.length_a   1.000
_cell.length_b   1.000
_cell.length_c   1.000
_cell.angle_alpha   90.00
_cell.angle_beta   90.00
_cell.angle_gamma   90.00
#
_symmetry.space_group_name_H-M   'P 1'
#
loop_
_entity.id
_entity.type
_entity.pdbx_description
1 polymer ?
#
loop_
_entity_poly.entity_id
_entity_poly.type
_entity_poly.pdbx_seq_one_letter_code
_entity_poly.pdbx_strand_id
1 'polypeptide(L)'
;MQAVKFENDLYQDIVQEDFLDSYRNLTHKAVMALKWISTYCSQASYILTTDDDMIVNTFMLLKHLKFRDSYQMKQNNSIFCRVYESMDVFRDKNIKWYLSEKEYPPKKFPPFCSGS
;
A
#
# COMPACT_ATOMS: atom_id res chain seq x y z
N MET A 1 -0.54 12.28 21.11
CA MET A 1 0.92 12.15 20.88
C MET A 1 1.65 11.33 21.95
N GLN A 2 1.34 11.46 23.26
CA GLN A 2 2.05 10.66 24.28
C GLN A 2 1.85 9.14 24.16
N ALA A 3 0.65 8.67 23.78
CA ALA A 3 0.37 7.24 23.62
C ALA A 3 1.21 6.60 22.50
N VAL A 4 1.22 7.18 21.30
CA VAL A 4 2.03 6.71 20.16
C VAL A 4 3.52 6.74 20.50
N LYS A 5 3.98 7.78 21.22
CA LYS A 5 5.37 7.84 21.67
C LYS A 5 5.70 6.68 22.61
N PHE A 6 4.85 6.41 23.59
CA PHE A 6 5.07 5.30 24.53
C PHE A 6 5.06 3.92 23.82
N GLU A 7 4.12 3.71 22.88
CA GLU A 7 4.07 2.52 22.04
C GLU A 7 5.36 2.34 21.24
N ASN A 8 5.81 3.40 20.56
CA ASN A 8 7.06 3.37 19.82
C ASN A 8 8.26 3.11 20.73
N ASP A 9 8.33 3.75 21.90
CA ASP A 9 9.39 3.55 22.89
C ASP A 9 9.47 2.08 23.36
N LEU A 10 8.34 1.35 23.34
CA LEU A 10 8.27 -0.06 23.73
C LEU A 10 8.59 -1.04 22.58
N TYR A 11 8.04 -0.82 21.39
CA TYR A 11 8.06 -1.80 20.29
C TYR A 11 9.04 -1.47 19.15
N GLN A 12 9.38 -0.19 18.97
CA GLN A 12 10.32 0.30 17.95
C GLN A 12 9.96 -0.10 16.51
N ASP A 13 8.68 -0.20 16.20
CA ASP A 13 8.13 -0.62 14.90
C ASP A 13 7.30 0.46 14.19
N ILE A 14 7.31 1.70 14.71
CA ILE A 14 6.54 2.81 14.15
C ILE A 14 7.43 3.71 13.28
N VAL A 15 6.96 3.94 12.05
CA VAL A 15 7.45 5.01 11.18
C VAL A 15 6.41 6.11 11.15
N GLN A 16 6.80 7.31 11.60
CA GLN A 16 5.91 8.48 11.64
C GLN A 16 6.47 9.61 10.77
N GLU A 17 5.62 10.20 9.94
CA GLU A 17 5.94 11.32 9.04
C GLU A 17 4.96 12.48 9.27
N ASP A 18 5.36 13.69 8.88
CA ASP A 18 4.64 14.93 9.21
C ASP A 18 3.61 15.30 8.14
N PHE A 19 2.45 14.64 8.17
CA PHE A 19 1.28 15.01 7.36
C PHE A 19 -0.02 14.68 8.09
N LEU A 20 -1.11 15.35 7.69
CA LEU A 20 -2.43 15.03 8.21
C LEU A 20 -2.87 13.65 7.71
N ASP A 21 -2.91 12.67 8.60
CA ASP A 21 -3.39 11.34 8.29
C ASP A 21 -4.92 11.34 8.06
N SER A 22 -5.31 11.11 6.82
CA SER A 22 -6.71 11.05 6.39
C SER A 22 -6.84 10.26 5.10
N TYR A 23 -8.04 9.76 4.80
CA TYR A 23 -8.30 8.98 3.57
C TYR A 23 -7.85 9.69 2.28
N ARG A 24 -8.04 11.01 2.18
CA ARG A 24 -7.61 11.78 1.01
C ARG A 24 -6.09 11.91 0.88
N ASN A 25 -5.37 11.75 1.99
CA ASN A 25 -3.92 11.87 2.07
C ASN A 25 -3.20 10.51 2.06
N LEU A 26 -3.91 9.40 1.79
CA LEU A 26 -3.27 8.08 1.70
C LEU A 26 -2.18 8.02 0.61
N THR A 27 -2.28 8.84 -0.44
CA THR A 27 -1.19 8.98 -1.42
C THR A 27 0.09 9.53 -0.78
N HIS A 28 0.01 10.48 0.15
CA HIS A 28 1.17 10.94 0.90
C HIS A 28 1.76 9.82 1.76
N LYS A 29 0.91 9.07 2.46
CA LYS A 29 1.33 7.90 3.25
C LYS A 29 2.07 6.87 2.39
N ALA A 30 1.54 6.55 1.21
CA ALA A 30 2.17 5.61 0.29
C ALA A 30 3.54 6.10 -0.23
N VAL A 31 3.64 7.38 -0.62
CA VAL A 31 4.92 7.98 -1.06
C VAL A 31 5.94 7.98 0.08
N MET A 32 5.51 8.28 1.30
CA MET A 32 6.40 8.26 2.47
C MET A 32 6.87 6.84 2.82
N ALA A 33 6.00 5.83 2.72
CA ALA A 33 6.40 4.44 2.89
C ALA A 33 7.48 4.04 1.87
N LEU A 34 7.30 4.39 0.58
CA LEU A 34 8.30 4.12 -0.47
C LEU A 34 9.63 4.86 -0.21
N LYS A 35 9.57 6.12 0.24
CA LYS A 35 10.75 6.89 0.65
C LYS A 35 11.49 6.19 1.80
N TRP A 36 10.77 5.79 2.85
CA TRP A 36 11.36 5.10 3.99
C TRP A 36 12.00 3.78 3.59
N ILE A 37 11.29 2.94 2.81
CA ILE A 37 11.79 1.65 2.34
C ILE A 37 13.06 1.82 1.50
N SER A 38 13.05 2.77 0.55
CA SER A 38 14.22 3.00 -0.31
C SER A 38 15.42 3.58 0.45
N THR A 39 15.20 4.29 1.56
CA THR A 39 16.26 4.88 2.37
C THR A 39 16.84 3.93 3.41
N TYR A 40 15.99 3.15 4.09
CA TYR A 40 16.37 2.38 5.27
C TYR A 40 16.26 0.86 5.09
N CYS A 41 15.62 0.38 4.02
CA CYS A 41 15.35 -1.03 3.79
C CYS A 41 15.59 -1.44 2.32
N SER A 42 16.58 -0.84 1.66
CA SER A 42 16.88 -1.05 0.24
C SER A 42 17.29 -2.50 -0.11
N GLN A 43 17.66 -3.29 0.90
CA GLN A 43 18.05 -4.70 0.77
C GLN A 43 16.86 -5.68 0.76
N ALA A 44 15.64 -5.21 1.03
CA ALA A 44 14.47 -6.08 1.05
C ALA A 44 14.19 -6.69 -0.33
N SER A 45 14.08 -8.02 -0.39
CA SER A 45 13.72 -8.74 -1.62
C SER A 45 12.24 -8.58 -2.01
N TYR A 46 11.38 -8.37 -1.00
CA TYR A 46 9.94 -8.28 -1.14
C TYR A 46 9.40 -7.23 -0.18
N ILE A 47 8.35 -6.52 -0.61
CA ILE A 47 7.61 -5.56 0.19
C ILE A 47 6.15 -6.00 0.16
N LEU A 48 5.53 -6.08 1.33
CA LEU A 48 4.09 -6.25 1.47
C LEU A 48 3.52 -4.96 2.06
N THR A 49 2.50 -4.42 1.41
CA THR A 49 1.68 -3.33 1.92
C THR A 49 0.27 -3.87 2.11
N THR A 50 -0.34 -3.62 3.27
CA THR A 50 -1.71 -4.02 3.59
C THR A 50 -2.25 -3.11 4.69
N ASP A 51 -3.56 -3.03 4.82
CA ASP A 51 -4.25 -2.32 5.90
C ASP A 51 -4.16 -3.10 7.23
N ASP A 52 -4.37 -2.40 8.34
CA ASP A 52 -4.33 -2.96 9.70
C ASP A 52 -5.57 -3.80 10.04
N ASP A 53 -6.60 -3.76 9.21
CA ASP A 53 -7.83 -4.56 9.33
C ASP A 53 -7.83 -5.82 8.46
N MET A 54 -6.70 -6.15 7.83
CA MET A 54 -6.54 -7.34 7.00
C MET A 54 -5.84 -8.51 7.71
N ILE A 55 -6.11 -9.74 7.23
CA ILE A 55 -5.42 -10.96 7.68
C ILE A 55 -4.52 -11.48 6.56
N VAL A 56 -3.23 -11.65 6.86
CA VAL A 56 -2.25 -12.20 5.93
C VAL A 56 -1.90 -13.63 6.31
N ASN A 57 -2.10 -14.58 5.39
CA ASN A 57 -1.56 -15.93 5.53
C ASN A 57 -0.05 -15.94 5.20
N THR A 58 0.75 -15.55 6.18
CA THR A 58 2.21 -15.39 6.04
C THR A 58 2.91 -16.71 5.66
N PHE A 59 2.45 -17.86 6.15
CA PHE A 59 3.02 -19.16 5.79
C PHE A 59 2.85 -19.48 4.31
N MET A 60 1.64 -19.27 3.77
CA MET A 60 1.38 -19.48 2.35
C MET A 60 2.10 -18.46 1.48
N LEU A 61 2.15 -17.19 1.91
CA LEU A 61 2.90 -16.14 1.22
C LEU A 61 4.39 -16.52 1.10
N LEU A 62 5.03 -16.89 2.21
CA LEU A 62 6.45 -17.28 2.21
C LEU A 62 6.70 -18.52 1.37
N LYS A 63 5.80 -19.52 1.40
CA LYS A 63 5.90 -20.71 0.54
C LYS A 63 5.86 -20.31 -0.95
N HIS A 64 4.95 -19.41 -1.32
CA HIS A 64 4.81 -18.92 -2.69
C HIS A 64 6.05 -18.14 -3.15
N LEU A 65 6.54 -17.21 -2.33
CA LEU A 65 7.73 -16.41 -2.68
C LEU A 65 8.98 -17.29 -2.82
N LYS A 66 9.20 -18.25 -1.90
CA LYS A 66 10.32 -19.20 -1.99
C LYS A 66 10.25 -20.07 -3.24
N PHE A 67 9.05 -20.56 -3.59
CA PHE A 67 8.86 -21.31 -4.83
C PHE A 67 9.25 -20.47 -6.06
N ARG A 68 8.87 -19.20 -6.09
CA ARG A 68 9.23 -18.32 -7.20
C ARG A 68 10.73 -18.05 -7.29
N ASP A 69 11.38 -17.86 -6.15
CA ASP A 69 12.84 -17.68 -6.10
C ASP A 69 13.60 -18.93 -6.57
N SER A 70 13.13 -20.13 -6.22
CA SER A 70 13.84 -21.38 -6.53
C SER A 70 13.76 -21.82 -8.00
N TYR A 71 12.65 -21.53 -8.68
CA TYR A 71 12.40 -22.04 -10.04
C TYR A 71 12.75 -21.04 -11.16
N GLN A 72 13.64 -20.07 -10.90
CA GLN A 72 14.02 -19.01 -11.85
C GLN A 72 12.82 -18.19 -12.39
N MET A 73 11.68 -18.23 -11.68
CA MET A 73 10.52 -17.37 -11.91
C MET A 73 10.71 -15.98 -11.27
N LYS A 74 11.96 -15.63 -10.94
CA LYS A 74 12.35 -14.36 -10.36
C LYS A 74 12.17 -13.28 -11.42
N GLN A 75 11.04 -12.60 -11.33
CA GLN A 75 10.78 -11.42 -12.11
C GLN A 75 11.20 -10.23 -11.26
N ASN A 76 12.21 -9.49 -11.74
CA ASN A 76 12.55 -8.20 -11.16
C ASN A 76 11.45 -7.20 -11.54
N ASN A 77 11.25 -6.19 -10.69
CA ASN A 77 10.30 -5.10 -10.93
C ASN A 77 8.85 -5.59 -11.14
N SER A 78 8.36 -6.45 -10.27
CA SER A 78 7.00 -7.02 -10.35
C SER A 78 6.16 -6.67 -9.13
N ILE A 79 4.86 -6.48 -9.36
CA ILE A 79 3.85 -6.23 -8.33
C ILE A 79 2.81 -7.35 -8.41
N PHE A 80 2.44 -7.94 -7.27
CA PHE A 80 1.47 -9.02 -7.17
C PHE A 80 0.30 -8.57 -6.33
N CYS A 81 -0.89 -8.58 -6.90
CA CYS A 81 -2.11 -8.12 -6.24
C CYS A 81 -3.35 -8.58 -7.01
N ARG A 82 -4.53 -8.35 -6.42
CA ARG A 82 -5.79 -8.35 -7.17
C ARG A 82 -5.86 -7.06 -7.99
N VAL A 83 -5.77 -7.17 -9.31
CA VAL A 83 -5.86 -6.02 -10.21
C VAL A 83 -7.33 -5.68 -10.48
N TYR A 84 -7.70 -4.42 -10.31
CA TYR A 84 -8.93 -3.86 -10.85
C TYR A 84 -8.65 -3.20 -12.18
N GLU A 85 -9.39 -3.62 -13.20
CA GLU A 85 -9.29 -3.10 -14.56
C GLU A 85 -10.54 -2.30 -14.92
N SER A 86 -10.35 -1.18 -15.62
CA SER A 86 -11.46 -0.39 -16.20
C SER A 86 -12.55 0.05 -15.22
N MET A 87 -12.19 0.23 -13.94
CA MET A 87 -13.11 0.67 -12.89
C MET A 87 -13.59 2.10 -13.14
N ASP A 88 -14.90 2.33 -13.00
CA ASP A 88 -15.50 3.65 -13.16
C ASP A 88 -15.16 4.56 -11.98
N VAL A 89 -14.97 5.85 -12.28
CA VAL A 89 -14.77 6.88 -11.28
C VAL A 89 -16.12 7.26 -10.68
N PHE A 90 -16.24 7.15 -9.35
CA PHE A 90 -17.49 7.49 -8.67
C PHE A 90 -17.74 9.00 -8.67
N ARG A 91 -18.86 9.42 -9.29
CA ARG A 91 -19.28 10.83 -9.39
C ARG A 91 -20.45 11.20 -8.47
N ASP A 92 -20.97 10.25 -7.70
CA ASP A 92 -21.97 10.51 -6.67
C ASP A 92 -21.29 11.00 -5.39
N LYS A 93 -21.66 12.21 -4.94
CA LYS A 93 -21.12 12.85 -3.73
C LYS A 93 -21.43 12.10 -2.43
N ASN A 94 -22.40 11.18 -2.45
CA ASN A 94 -22.77 10.38 -1.29
C ASN A 94 -21.89 9.13 -1.11
N ILE A 95 -21.04 8.81 -2.10
CA ILE A 95 -20.12 7.67 -2.04
C ILE A 95 -18.80 8.10 -1.41
N LYS A 96 -18.26 7.29 -0.48
CA LYS A 96 -16.97 7.51 0.20
C LYS A 96 -15.83 7.87 -0.77
N TRP A 97 -15.83 7.23 -1.93
CA TRP A 97 -14.80 7.34 -2.97
C TRP A 97 -15.14 8.37 -4.07
N TYR A 98 -16.04 9.31 -3.80
CA TYR A 98 -16.38 10.40 -4.71
C TYR A 98 -15.13 11.16 -5.17
N LEU A 99 -15.04 11.36 -6.49
CA LEU A 99 -14.01 12.17 -7.12
C LEU A 99 -14.66 13.11 -8.13
N SER A 100 -14.40 14.41 -8.04
CA SER A 100 -14.97 15.38 -8.98
C SER A 100 -14.28 15.31 -10.35
N GLU A 101 -14.98 15.70 -11.41
CA GLU A 101 -14.38 15.78 -12.76
C GLU A 101 -13.22 16.79 -12.82
N LYS A 102 -13.25 17.80 -11.95
CA LYS A 102 -12.16 18.78 -11.82
C LYS A 102 -10.89 18.15 -11.23
N GLU A 103 -11.02 17.27 -10.25
CA GLU A 103 -9.88 16.56 -9.63
C GLU A 103 -9.33 15.47 -10.55
N TYR A 104 -10.20 14.76 -11.26
CA TYR A 104 -9.81 13.70 -12.18
C TYR A 104 -10.79 13.64 -13.35
N PRO A 105 -10.44 14.18 -14.53
CA PRO A 105 -11.32 14.24 -15.69
C PRO A 105 -11.72 12.87 -16.31
N PRO A 106 -10.83 11.86 -16.39
CA PRO A 106 -11.20 10.59 -17.02
C PRO A 106 -12.37 9.89 -16.31
N LYS A 107 -13.19 9.16 -17.07
CA LYS A 107 -14.34 8.43 -16.51
C LYS A 107 -13.95 7.10 -15.84
N LYS A 108 -12.75 6.60 -16.14
CA LYS A 108 -12.23 5.33 -15.63
C LYS A 108 -10.84 5.49 -15.05
N PHE A 109 -10.51 4.66 -14.08
CA PHE A 109 -9.16 4.51 -13.57
C PHE A 109 -8.32 3.63 -14.51
N PRO A 110 -7.00 3.88 -14.61
CA PRO A 110 -6.09 2.90 -15.20
C PRO A 110 -6.07 1.62 -14.33
N PRO A 111 -5.51 0.50 -14.83
CA PRO A 111 -5.35 -0.70 -14.01
C PRO A 111 -4.57 -0.41 -12.73
N PHE A 112 -5.06 -0.90 -11.60
CA PHE A 112 -4.42 -0.71 -10.29
C PHE A 112 -4.69 -1.88 -9.35
N CYS A 113 -3.86 -2.02 -8.31
CA CYS A 113 -4.06 -3.02 -7.27
C CYS A 113 -5.17 -2.62 -6.30
N SER A 114 -6.01 -3.56 -5.89
CA SER A 114 -6.89 -3.39 -4.73
C SER A 114 -6.04 -2.98 -3.52
N GLY A 115 -6.40 -1.88 -2.86
CA GLY A 115 -5.70 -1.36 -1.68
C GLY A 115 -6.26 -1.94 -0.39
N SER A 116 -6.14 -3.26 -0.24
CA SER A 116 -6.43 -4.01 0.98
C SER A 116 -5.11 -4.52 1.52
#